data_AF-A0A8K0G1P1-F1
#
_entry.id   AF-A0A8K0G1P1-F1
#
_cell.length_a   1.000
_cell.length_b   1.000
_cell.length_c   1.000
_cell.angle_alpha   90.00
_cell.angle_beta   90.00
_cell.angle_gamma   90.00
#
_symmetry.space_group_name_H-M   'P 1'
#
loop_
_entity.id
_entity.type
_entity.pdbx_description
1 polymer ?
#
loop_
_entity_poly.entity_id
_entity_poly.type
_entity_poly.pdbx_seq_one_letter_code
_entity_poly.pdbx_strand_id
1 'polypeptide(L)'
;MNSIAFVLGFTIFLNFISLAFNFCDVENKDFGSSYPMSSVVYNENSLEECDCYNDGITCLRKCCPEGYVLKKKMCIRSDNSKQLKTMLLHQHRDIVLNTFRQSRFVFGVMECQRGMYKLEPRIYSDDEFYLQVNGSLWQPASKDMINHDRFCLEYFEDVGISALVCFPNEEMHVMEKVFEGVNVL
;
A
#
# COMPACT_ATOMS: atom_id res chain seq x y z
N MET A 1 45.88 15.92 51.73
CA MET A 1 47.09 15.50 51.01
C MET A 1 46.71 14.35 50.07
N ASN A 2 46.88 14.59 48.76
CA ASN A 2 47.04 13.67 47.62
C ASN A 2 45.81 12.79 47.25
N SER A 3 45.10 12.99 46.13
CA SER A 3 45.47 12.87 44.69
C SER A 3 46.15 11.56 44.32
N ILE A 4 45.51 10.76 43.45
CA ILE A 4 46.04 10.23 42.17
C ILE A 4 44.85 9.87 41.28
N ALA A 5 44.92 10.34 40.03
CA ALA A 5 44.00 10.10 38.93
C ALA A 5 44.23 8.72 38.28
N PHE A 6 43.20 8.17 37.64
CA PHE A 6 43.39 7.32 36.47
C PHE A 6 42.37 7.67 35.40
N VAL A 7 42.86 7.60 34.17
CA VAL A 7 42.46 8.34 32.98
C VAL A 7 41.95 7.33 31.94
N LEU A 8 40.89 7.74 31.24
CA LEU A 8 40.44 7.31 29.90
C LEU A 8 39.89 5.90 29.68
N GLY A 9 38.64 5.89 29.22
CA GLY A 9 38.00 4.77 28.55
C GLY A 9 36.72 5.22 27.86
N PHE A 10 36.82 6.22 26.97
CA PHE A 10 35.76 6.61 26.05
C PHE A 10 35.45 5.42 25.12
N THR A 11 34.30 4.78 25.31
CA THR A 11 33.62 4.02 24.25
C THR A 11 32.17 4.46 24.27
N ILE A 12 31.91 5.58 23.60
CA ILE A 12 30.55 5.93 23.18
C ILE A 12 30.20 4.89 22.10
N PHE A 13 29.53 3.82 22.51
CA PHE A 13 28.77 3.01 21.57
C PHE A 13 27.66 3.90 21.04
N LEU A 14 27.86 4.45 19.86
CA LEU A 14 26.78 4.98 19.04
C LEU A 14 25.87 3.79 18.72
N ASN A 15 24.91 3.57 19.61
CA ASN A 15 23.70 2.83 19.30
C ASN A 15 23.04 3.59 18.15
N PHE A 16 23.35 3.18 16.92
CA PHE A 16 22.46 3.38 15.80
C PHE A 16 21.21 2.56 16.11
N ILE A 17 20.32 3.14 16.91
CA ILE A 17 18.93 2.73 16.96
C ILE A 17 18.45 2.95 15.53
N SER A 18 18.40 1.87 14.76
CA SER A 18 17.61 1.84 13.54
C SER A 18 16.21 2.25 13.99
N LEU A 19 15.77 3.45 13.62
CA LEU A 19 14.38 3.84 13.78
C LEU A 19 13.60 2.95 12.81
N ALA A 20 13.26 1.75 13.28
CA ALA A 20 12.25 0.92 12.68
C ALA A 20 10.95 1.72 12.76
N PHE A 21 10.65 2.43 11.68
CA PHE A 21 9.40 3.13 11.55
C PHE A 21 8.33 2.06 11.33
N ASN A 22 7.52 1.76 12.35
CA ASN A 22 6.35 0.90 12.16
C ASN A 22 5.46 1.50 11.05
N PHE A 23 5.22 0.73 9.98
CA PHE A 23 4.45 1.17 8.80
C PHE A 23 2.95 0.82 8.88
N CYS A 24 2.53 0.29 10.02
CA CYS A 24 1.17 -0.14 10.35
C CYS A 24 0.48 0.92 11.15
N ASP A 25 -0.77 1.27 10.80
CA ASP A 25 -1.63 2.25 11.49
C ASP A 25 -1.08 2.72 12.84
N VAL A 26 -0.20 3.71 12.79
CA VAL A 26 0.11 4.50 13.96
C VAL A 26 -0.79 5.71 13.81
N GLU A 27 -2.00 5.61 14.38
CA GLU A 27 -2.91 6.77 14.60
C GLU A 27 -2.17 7.97 15.24
N ASN A 28 -0.95 7.75 15.76
CA ASN A 28 -0.10 8.73 16.44
C ASN A 28 1.07 9.30 15.61
N LYS A 29 1.26 8.92 14.33
CA LYS A 29 2.35 9.51 13.52
C LYS A 29 1.87 10.79 12.86
N ASP A 30 2.19 11.93 13.48
CA ASP A 30 1.85 13.24 12.94
C ASP A 30 2.86 13.66 11.87
N PHE A 31 2.38 13.80 10.64
CA PHE A 31 3.14 14.30 9.50
C PHE A 31 2.82 15.78 9.21
N GLY A 32 2.12 16.46 10.12
CA GLY A 32 1.65 17.83 9.96
C GLY A 32 0.40 17.94 9.10
N SER A 33 0.15 19.12 8.53
CA SER A 33 -1.03 19.35 7.68
C SER A 33 -0.92 18.71 6.29
N SER A 34 0.30 18.61 5.77
CA SER A 34 0.56 17.98 4.47
C SER A 34 2.02 17.61 4.33
N TYR A 35 2.30 16.57 3.53
CA TYR A 35 3.65 16.17 3.18
C TYR A 35 3.69 15.46 1.81
N PRO A 36 4.85 15.41 1.13
CA PRO A 36 4.98 14.71 -0.15
C PRO A 36 4.75 13.19 0.01
N MET A 37 3.99 12.57 -0.89
CA MET A 37 3.77 11.11 -0.87
C MET A 37 5.08 10.32 -0.92
N SER A 38 6.10 10.86 -1.59
CA SER A 38 7.43 10.26 -1.70
C SER A 38 8.24 10.26 -0.40
N SER A 39 7.76 10.92 0.66
CA SER A 39 8.47 10.94 1.96
C SER A 39 8.37 9.63 2.74
N VAL A 40 7.46 8.73 2.35
CA VAL A 40 7.29 7.42 2.98
C VAL A 40 7.30 6.37 1.88
N VAL A 41 8.31 5.50 1.85
CA VAL A 41 8.42 4.42 0.88
C VAL A 41 7.74 3.17 1.42
N TYR A 42 7.00 2.47 0.58
CA TYR A 42 6.41 1.19 0.92
C TYR A 42 7.50 0.13 1.06
N ASN A 43 7.39 -0.69 2.09
CA ASN A 43 8.28 -1.80 2.35
C ASN A 43 7.42 -3.06 2.54
N GLU A 44 7.73 -4.15 1.86
CA GLU A 44 7.00 -5.42 2.03
C GLU A 44 7.05 -5.94 3.46
N ASN A 45 8.13 -5.63 4.20
CA ASN A 45 8.22 -5.93 5.64
C ASN A 45 7.11 -5.26 6.46
N SER A 46 6.48 -4.20 5.94
CA SER A 46 5.29 -3.60 6.57
C SER A 46 4.15 -4.61 6.67
N LEU A 47 4.03 -5.59 5.78
CA LEU A 47 3.01 -6.63 5.88
C LEU A 47 3.24 -7.53 7.09
N GLU A 48 4.50 -7.85 7.40
CA GLU A 48 4.87 -8.63 8.58
C GLU A 48 4.68 -7.81 9.87
N GLU A 49 5.17 -6.57 9.88
CA GLU A 49 4.95 -5.63 11.01
C GLU A 49 3.45 -5.43 11.29
N CYS A 50 2.62 -5.51 10.25
CA CYS A 50 1.18 -5.31 10.33
C CYS A 50 0.42 -6.60 10.59
N ASP A 51 1.11 -7.72 10.78
CA ASP A 51 0.48 -9.00 11.08
C ASP A 51 -0.52 -9.43 9.98
N CYS A 52 -0.24 -9.03 8.73
CA CYS A 52 -1.11 -9.28 7.57
C CYS A 52 -1.17 -10.75 7.17
N TYR A 53 -0.24 -11.56 7.66
CA TYR A 53 -0.17 -13.00 7.40
C TYR A 53 -0.97 -13.83 8.40
N ASN A 54 -1.53 -13.21 9.45
CA ASN A 54 -2.36 -13.89 10.42
C ASN A 54 -3.79 -14.09 9.91
N ASP A 55 -4.32 -15.28 10.15
CA ASP A 55 -5.68 -15.64 9.78
C ASP A 55 -6.70 -14.66 10.40
N GLY A 56 -7.56 -14.12 9.54
CA GLY A 56 -8.62 -13.20 9.94
C GLY A 56 -8.21 -11.72 10.01
N ILE A 57 -7.00 -11.34 9.61
CA ILE A 57 -6.61 -9.92 9.43
C ILE A 57 -6.44 -9.62 7.94
N THR A 58 -7.15 -8.61 7.43
CA THR A 58 -6.96 -8.15 6.04
C THR A 58 -6.17 -6.85 6.05
N CYS A 59 -5.02 -6.83 5.39
CA CYS A 59 -4.29 -5.58 5.18
C CYS A 59 -4.73 -4.88 3.91
N LEU A 60 -5.18 -3.63 4.07
CA LEU A 60 -5.63 -2.77 2.98
C LEU A 60 -4.52 -1.79 2.66
N ARG A 61 -4.19 -1.70 1.37
CA ARG A 61 -3.11 -0.86 0.89
C ARG A 61 -3.61 0.56 0.63
N LYS A 62 -3.17 1.55 1.41
CA LYS A 62 -3.51 2.97 1.20
C LYS A 62 -2.34 3.74 0.60
N CYS A 63 -2.62 4.77 -0.20
CA CYS A 63 -1.57 5.63 -0.74
C CYS A 63 -0.97 6.54 0.35
N CYS A 64 -1.83 7.15 1.15
CA CYS A 64 -1.47 7.92 2.34
C CYS A 64 -1.90 7.17 3.62
N PRO A 65 -1.28 7.40 4.78
CA PRO A 65 -1.70 6.83 6.05
C PRO A 65 -3.10 7.28 6.43
N GLU A 66 -3.68 6.62 7.43
CA GLU A 66 -4.93 7.07 8.02
C GLU A 66 -4.86 8.53 8.48
N GLY A 67 -5.96 9.27 8.28
CA GLY A 67 -6.04 10.71 8.55
C GLY A 67 -5.61 11.59 7.37
N TYR A 68 -5.09 11.02 6.28
CA TYR A 68 -4.63 11.75 5.10
C TYR A 68 -5.27 11.21 3.82
N VAL A 69 -5.40 12.09 2.82
CA VAL A 69 -5.80 11.75 1.45
C VAL A 69 -4.77 12.26 0.46
N LEU A 70 -4.55 11.51 -0.63
CA LEU A 70 -3.68 11.95 -1.71
C LEU A 70 -4.35 13.04 -2.55
N LYS A 71 -3.70 14.20 -2.64
CA LYS A 71 -4.05 15.27 -3.57
C LYS A 71 -2.85 15.60 -4.44
N LYS A 72 -2.93 15.27 -5.74
CA LYS A 72 -1.82 15.30 -6.71
C LYS A 72 -0.68 14.37 -6.29
N LYS A 73 0.29 14.87 -5.53
CA LYS A 73 1.45 14.10 -5.01
C LYS A 73 1.72 14.39 -3.53
N MET A 74 0.74 14.98 -2.86
CA MET A 74 0.82 15.37 -1.45
C MET A 74 -0.22 14.57 -0.67
N CYS A 75 0.19 13.99 0.44
CA CYS A 75 -0.72 13.50 1.46
C CYS A 75 -1.16 14.69 2.31
N ILE A 76 -2.45 14.99 2.33
CA ILE A 76 -3.03 16.14 3.04
C ILE A 76 -3.99 15.62 4.10
N ARG A 77 -3.92 16.18 5.30
CA ARG A 77 -4.80 15.79 6.41
C ARG A 77 -6.27 16.00 6.02
N SER A 78 -7.10 14.97 6.17
CA SER A 78 -8.51 15.00 5.80
C SER A 78 -9.31 13.90 6.49
N ASP A 79 -10.51 14.25 6.97
CA ASP A 79 -11.47 13.29 7.49
C ASP A 79 -12.02 12.33 6.42
N ASN A 80 -11.91 12.69 5.13
CA ASN A 80 -12.32 11.81 4.03
C ASN A 80 -11.47 10.54 3.94
N SER A 81 -10.30 10.49 4.58
CA SER A 81 -9.50 9.27 4.71
C SER A 81 -10.27 8.09 5.31
N LYS A 82 -11.27 8.38 6.16
CA LYS A 82 -12.16 7.40 6.81
C LYS A 82 -13.13 6.72 5.83
N GLN A 83 -13.34 7.28 4.63
CA GLN A 83 -14.26 6.69 3.65
C GLN A 83 -13.82 5.27 3.24
N LEU A 84 -12.52 4.97 3.24
CA LEU A 84 -12.03 3.62 2.92
C LEU A 84 -12.49 2.55 3.91
N LYS A 85 -12.86 2.93 5.14
CA LYS A 85 -13.42 2.02 6.15
C LYS A 85 -14.81 1.47 5.78
N THR A 86 -15.41 2.00 4.71
CA THR A 86 -16.72 1.57 4.18
C THR A 86 -16.63 0.66 2.97
N MET A 87 -15.41 0.40 2.47
CA MET A 87 -15.21 -0.41 1.28
C MET A 87 -15.62 -1.87 1.54
N LEU A 88 -16.10 -2.59 0.53
CA LEU A 88 -16.49 -3.99 0.68
C LEU A 88 -15.34 -4.91 0.28
N LEU A 89 -15.17 -6.01 1.02
CA LEU A 89 -14.25 -7.08 0.65
C LEU A 89 -14.99 -8.16 -0.12
N HIS A 90 -14.31 -8.65 -1.15
CA HIS A 90 -14.84 -9.62 -2.08
C HIS A 90 -14.02 -10.90 -2.08
N GLN A 91 -14.66 -11.97 -2.52
CA GLN A 91 -13.98 -13.16 -3.02
C GLN A 91 -14.36 -13.26 -4.49
N HIS A 92 -13.40 -12.96 -5.36
CA HIS A 92 -13.62 -12.60 -6.75
C HIS A 92 -14.59 -11.42 -6.90
N ARG A 93 -15.85 -11.70 -7.26
CA ARG A 93 -16.91 -10.69 -7.45
C ARG A 93 -17.96 -10.71 -6.34
N ASP A 94 -17.98 -11.76 -5.52
CA ASP A 94 -18.98 -11.92 -4.48
C ASP A 94 -18.56 -11.15 -3.23
N ILE A 95 -19.48 -10.39 -2.64
CA ILE A 95 -19.24 -9.66 -1.39
C ILE A 95 -19.21 -10.67 -0.24
N VAL A 96 -18.11 -10.70 0.53
CA VAL A 96 -17.93 -11.67 1.62
C VAL A 96 -17.94 -10.99 2.99
N LEU A 97 -17.35 -9.78 3.12
CA LEU A 97 -17.22 -9.11 4.41
C LEU A 97 -17.39 -7.59 4.31
N ASN A 98 -17.90 -7.00 5.39
CA ASN A 98 -17.79 -5.57 5.65
C ASN A 98 -16.43 -5.30 6.32
N THR A 99 -15.59 -4.45 5.71
CA THR A 99 -14.15 -4.26 5.98
C THR A 99 -13.77 -4.01 7.44
N PHE A 100 -14.62 -3.33 8.22
CA PHE A 100 -14.14 -2.57 9.37
C PHE A 100 -13.66 -3.40 10.58
N ARG A 101 -14.11 -4.64 10.78
CA ARG A 101 -13.84 -5.31 12.07
C ARG A 101 -12.44 -5.93 12.19
N GLN A 102 -11.73 -6.16 11.09
CA GLN A 102 -10.43 -6.85 11.10
C GLN A 102 -9.45 -6.36 10.02
N SER A 103 -9.61 -5.12 9.54
CA SER A 103 -8.69 -4.56 8.55
C SER A 103 -7.60 -3.68 9.17
N ARG A 104 -6.37 -3.76 8.68
CA ARG A 104 -5.26 -2.85 9.01
C ARG A 104 -4.80 -2.10 7.77
N PHE A 105 -4.34 -0.85 7.90
CA PHE A 105 -3.79 -0.12 6.77
C PHE A 105 -2.26 -0.22 6.69
N VAL A 106 -1.77 -0.53 5.48
CA VAL A 106 -0.36 -0.40 5.07
C VAL A 106 -0.23 0.74 4.07
N PHE A 107 0.80 1.57 4.20
CA PHE A 107 0.96 2.78 3.38
C PHE A 107 2.42 3.03 2.95
N GLY A 108 2.58 3.96 2.01
CA GLY A 108 3.86 4.33 1.42
C GLY A 108 3.79 4.40 -0.11
N VAL A 109 4.76 5.07 -0.74
CA VAL A 109 4.88 5.13 -2.20
C VAL A 109 5.35 3.78 -2.75
N MET A 110 4.75 3.37 -3.86
CA MET A 110 5.14 2.18 -4.62
C MET A 110 6.24 2.53 -5.63
N GLU A 111 7.17 1.61 -5.85
CA GLU A 111 8.20 1.76 -6.87
C GLU A 111 7.67 1.30 -8.24
N CYS A 112 6.93 2.18 -8.93
CA CYS A 112 6.43 1.89 -10.27
C CYS A 112 7.39 2.43 -11.35
N GLN A 113 8.15 1.55 -12.01
CA GLN A 113 9.14 1.94 -13.03
C GLN A 113 8.57 2.77 -14.18
N ARG A 114 7.33 2.44 -14.61
CA ARG A 114 6.64 3.10 -15.73
C ARG A 114 5.60 4.12 -15.28
N GLY A 115 5.57 4.43 -13.99
CA GLY A 115 4.57 5.31 -13.37
C GLY A 115 3.28 4.59 -12.97
N MET A 116 2.26 5.39 -12.66
CA MET A 116 0.98 4.94 -12.11
C MET A 116 -0.18 5.51 -12.91
N TYR A 117 -1.29 4.78 -12.93
CA TYR A 117 -2.59 5.26 -13.44
C TYR A 117 -3.66 5.10 -12.37
N LYS A 118 -4.67 5.97 -12.42
CA LYS A 118 -5.84 5.94 -11.53
C LYS A 118 -6.95 5.15 -12.23
N LEU A 119 -7.59 4.23 -11.51
CA LEU A 119 -8.78 3.55 -12.02
C LEU A 119 -9.99 4.49 -11.96
N GLU A 120 -10.78 4.55 -13.02
CA GLU A 120 -11.97 5.40 -13.09
C GLU A 120 -13.20 4.58 -13.55
N PRO A 121 -13.68 3.61 -12.74
CA PRO A 121 -14.76 2.70 -13.15
C PRO A 121 -16.10 3.38 -13.47
N ARG A 122 -16.28 4.63 -13.03
CA ARG A 122 -17.46 5.46 -13.38
C ARG A 122 -17.40 6.02 -14.81
N ILE A 123 -16.21 6.08 -15.39
CA ILE A 123 -15.93 6.64 -16.73
C ILE A 123 -15.60 5.49 -17.70
N TYR A 124 -14.74 4.56 -17.28
CA TYR A 124 -14.30 3.43 -18.08
C TYR A 124 -14.70 2.11 -17.41
N SER A 125 -15.56 1.32 -18.03
CA SER A 125 -15.99 0.02 -17.48
C SER A 125 -14.83 -0.96 -17.25
N ASP A 126 -13.78 -0.85 -18.05
CA ASP A 126 -12.61 -1.74 -17.98
C ASP A 126 -11.74 -1.46 -16.74
N ASP A 127 -11.97 -0.33 -16.06
CA ASP A 127 -11.32 0.03 -14.80
C ASP A 127 -12.06 -0.51 -13.56
N GLU A 128 -13.10 -1.34 -13.76
CA GLU A 128 -13.77 -2.01 -12.65
C GLU A 128 -12.78 -2.84 -11.82
N PHE A 129 -12.91 -2.79 -10.49
CA PHE A 129 -12.02 -3.51 -9.59
C PHE A 129 -12.73 -3.94 -8.32
N TYR A 130 -12.22 -5.01 -7.71
CA TYR A 130 -12.75 -5.62 -6.51
C TYR A 130 -11.63 -5.87 -5.50
N LEU A 131 -11.70 -5.23 -4.33
CA LEU A 131 -10.77 -5.50 -3.24
C LEU A 131 -11.07 -6.85 -2.62
N GLN A 132 -10.06 -7.71 -2.57
CA GLN A 132 -10.18 -9.09 -2.15
C GLN A 132 -9.94 -9.25 -0.64
N VAL A 133 -10.44 -10.34 -0.05
CA VAL A 133 -10.29 -10.66 1.38
C VAL A 133 -8.84 -10.85 1.84
N ASN A 134 -7.94 -11.23 0.92
CA ASN A 134 -6.49 -11.30 1.17
C ASN A 134 -5.80 -9.93 1.00
N GLY A 135 -6.55 -8.87 0.69
CA GLY A 135 -6.06 -7.52 0.48
C GLY A 135 -5.55 -7.22 -0.93
N SER A 136 -5.56 -8.16 -1.88
CA SER A 136 -5.19 -7.89 -3.28
C SER A 136 -6.33 -7.21 -4.06
N LEU A 137 -6.00 -6.65 -5.22
CA LEU A 137 -6.98 -6.00 -6.11
C LEU A 137 -7.26 -6.88 -7.32
N TRP A 138 -8.51 -7.30 -7.50
CA TRP A 138 -8.93 -8.04 -8.69
C TRP A 138 -9.45 -7.10 -9.78
N GLN A 139 -8.90 -7.17 -11.00
CA GLN A 139 -9.38 -6.44 -12.17
C GLN A 139 -10.02 -7.41 -13.18
N PRO A 140 -11.36 -7.40 -13.34
CA PRO A 140 -12.04 -8.35 -14.20
C PRO A 140 -11.72 -8.23 -15.69
N ALA A 141 -11.47 -7.02 -16.19
CA ALA A 141 -11.23 -6.77 -17.62
C ALA A 141 -9.91 -7.40 -18.08
N SER A 142 -8.85 -7.26 -17.29
CA SER A 142 -7.52 -7.86 -17.53
C SER A 142 -7.41 -9.28 -17.00
N LYS A 143 -8.36 -9.73 -16.17
CA LYS A 143 -8.29 -10.97 -15.39
C LYS A 143 -7.01 -11.05 -14.54
N ASP A 144 -6.58 -9.91 -14.01
CA ASP A 144 -5.33 -9.79 -13.25
C ASP A 144 -5.60 -9.59 -11.76
N MET A 145 -4.73 -10.20 -10.94
CA MET A 145 -4.71 -10.04 -9.49
C MET A 145 -3.49 -9.23 -9.10
N ILE A 146 -3.72 -8.01 -8.61
CA ILE A 146 -2.66 -7.05 -8.30
C ILE A 146 -2.35 -7.10 -6.81
N ASN A 147 -1.08 -7.37 -6.48
CA ASN A 147 -0.59 -7.46 -5.11
C ASN A 147 -0.29 -6.08 -4.49
N HIS A 148 -0.13 -6.04 -3.16
CA HIS A 148 0.02 -4.81 -2.35
C HIS A 148 1.19 -3.89 -2.74
N ASP A 149 2.19 -4.40 -3.43
CA ASP A 149 3.35 -3.67 -3.94
C ASP A 149 3.02 -2.84 -5.19
N ARG A 150 1.93 -3.18 -5.89
CA ARG A 150 1.58 -2.63 -7.20
C ARG A 150 0.31 -1.79 -7.28
N PHE A 151 -0.42 -1.64 -6.18
CA PHE A 151 -1.52 -0.68 -6.12
C PHE A 151 -1.62 -0.02 -4.74
N CYS A 152 -2.34 1.08 -4.65
CA CYS A 152 -2.79 1.65 -3.39
C CYS A 152 -4.16 2.30 -3.55
N LEU A 153 -4.99 2.22 -2.51
CA LEU A 153 -6.33 2.78 -2.44
C LEU A 153 -6.31 4.19 -1.87
N GLU A 154 -7.20 5.04 -2.37
CA GLU A 154 -7.44 6.36 -1.81
C GLU A 154 -8.83 6.89 -2.11
N TYR A 155 -9.30 7.83 -1.29
CA TYR A 155 -10.46 8.65 -1.62
C TYR A 155 -10.03 9.86 -2.45
N PHE A 156 -10.48 9.88 -3.71
CA PHE A 156 -10.32 11.02 -4.61
C PHE A 156 -11.63 11.80 -4.69
N GLU A 157 -11.57 13.14 -4.63
CA GLU A 157 -12.78 13.99 -4.61
C GLU A 157 -13.64 13.86 -5.88
N ASP A 158 -13.03 13.54 -7.02
CA ASP A 158 -13.69 13.45 -8.33
C ASP A 158 -14.35 12.08 -8.59
N VAL A 159 -13.74 10.99 -8.13
CA VAL A 159 -14.20 9.62 -8.41
C VAL A 159 -14.71 8.86 -7.18
N GLY A 160 -14.41 9.31 -5.97
CA GLY A 160 -14.62 8.59 -4.72
C GLY A 160 -13.47 7.65 -4.39
N ILE A 161 -13.76 6.52 -3.73
CA ILE A 161 -12.75 5.50 -3.44
C ILE A 161 -12.27 4.88 -4.76
N SER A 162 -10.98 4.97 -5.03
CA SER A 162 -10.35 4.34 -6.20
C SER A 162 -8.94 3.84 -5.89
N ALA A 163 -8.30 3.19 -6.85
CA ALA A 163 -6.92 2.73 -6.78
C ALA A 163 -6.00 3.51 -7.72
N LEU A 164 -4.78 3.77 -7.26
CA LEU A 164 -3.62 4.00 -8.12
C LEU A 164 -2.90 2.68 -8.34
N VAL A 165 -2.59 2.35 -9.58
CA VAL A 165 -2.01 1.08 -9.98
C VAL A 165 -0.73 1.34 -10.78
N CYS A 166 0.33 0.55 -10.53
CA CYS A 166 1.54 0.57 -11.34
C CYS A 166 1.27 -0.02 -12.73
N PHE A 167 1.74 0.65 -13.78
CA PHE A 167 1.77 0.06 -15.12
C PHE A 167 2.56 -1.27 -15.13
N PRO A 168 2.08 -2.31 -15.84
CA PRO A 168 2.79 -3.58 -15.92
C PRO A 168 4.15 -3.43 -16.63
N ASN A 169 5.13 -4.18 -16.14
CA ASN A 169 6.41 -4.37 -16.82
C ASN A 169 6.17 -5.29 -18.04
N GLU A 170 6.82 -4.99 -19.18
CA GLU A 170 6.53 -5.67 -20.47
C GLU A 170 6.82 -7.18 -20.46
N GLU A 171 7.54 -7.68 -19.46
CA GLU A 171 7.84 -9.10 -19.29
C GLU A 171 6.60 -9.96 -18.98
N MET A 172 5.49 -9.35 -18.56
CA MET A 172 4.26 -10.08 -18.21
C MET A 172 3.32 -10.33 -19.41
N HIS A 173 3.64 -9.85 -20.62
CA HIS A 173 2.84 -10.08 -21.85
C HIS A 173 3.42 -11.15 -22.79
N VAL A 174 4.55 -11.77 -22.44
CA VAL A 174 5.20 -12.77 -23.32
C VAL A 174 4.73 -14.19 -23.06
N MET A 175 4.13 -14.51 -21.90
CA MET A 175 3.82 -15.91 -21.56
C MET A 175 2.46 -16.42 -22.05
N GLU A 176 1.55 -15.58 -22.54
CA GLU A 176 0.27 -16.05 -23.12
C GLU A 176 0.34 -16.26 -24.65
N LYS A 177 1.34 -15.69 -25.34
CA LYS A 177 1.49 -15.85 -26.80
C LYS A 177 2.41 -16.99 -27.25
N VAL A 178 3.02 -17.75 -26.34
CA VAL A 178 3.97 -18.83 -26.70
C VAL A 178 3.27 -20.20 -26.89
N PHE A 179 2.00 -20.36 -26.51
CA PHE A 179 1.30 -21.66 -26.62
C PHE A 179 0.37 -21.85 -27.83
N GLU A 180 0.19 -20.86 -28.70
CA GLU A 180 -0.57 -21.02 -29.97
C GLU A 180 0.31 -21.33 -31.19
N GLY A 181 1.48 -21.94 -30.97
CA GLY A 181 2.51 -22.14 -32.01
C GLY A 181 2.88 -23.59 -32.32
N VAL A 182 2.12 -24.61 -31.88
CA VAL A 182 2.43 -26.02 -32.20
C VAL A 182 1.43 -26.55 -33.23
N ASN A 183 1.68 -26.24 -34.50
CA ASN A 183 1.22 -27.07 -35.62
C ASN A 183 2.23 -28.21 -35.77
N VAL A 184 1.88 -29.41 -35.31
CA VAL A 184 2.55 -30.63 -35.73
C VAL A 184 1.83 -31.13 -36.99
N LEU A 185 2.65 -31.32 -38.03
CA LEU A 185 2.34 -31.93 -39.32
C LEU A 185 1.64 -33.29 -39.19
#